data_AF-F0T614-F1
#
_entry.id   AF-F0T614-F1
#
_cell.length_a   1.000
_cell.length_b   1.000
_cell.length_c   1.000
_cell.angle_alpha   90.00
_cell.angle_beta   90.00
_cell.angle_gamma   90.00
#
_symmetry.space_group_name_H-M   'P 1'
#
loop_
_entity.id
_entity.type
_entity.pdbx_description
1 polymer ?
#
loop_
_entity_poly.entity_id
_entity_poly.type
_entity_poly.pdbx_seq_one_letter_code
_entity_poly.pdbx_strand_id
1 'polypeptide(L)'
;MEQFVKRVAPEIPVFSDSFSIGIDYYARAAAILNDFPDVNKEEISNSLINVQGIKSSIIPALAGIQGLRDTVYNLPCISRDINLAKKRMVSILDDLIKELNSSKDLTSEAEKILEKAVVDSKI
;
A
#
# COMPACT_ATOMS: atom_id res chain seq x y z
N MET A 1 10.46 -21.03 -2.32
CA MET A 1 10.87 -19.85 -3.13
C MET A 1 10.13 -19.82 -4.45
N GLU A 2 10.32 -20.78 -5.35
CA GLU A 2 9.62 -20.80 -6.65
C GLU A 2 8.09 -20.78 -6.54
N GLN A 3 7.50 -21.53 -5.61
CA GLN A 3 6.05 -21.49 -5.37
C GLN A 3 5.56 -20.12 -4.87
N PHE A 4 6.39 -19.41 -4.11
CA PHE A 4 6.06 -18.06 -3.64
C PHE A 4 6.07 -17.09 -4.83
N VAL A 5 7.15 -17.11 -5.63
CA VAL A 5 7.29 -16.30 -6.85
C VAL A 5 6.09 -16.49 -7.79
N LYS A 6 5.72 -17.75 -8.08
CA LYS A 6 4.60 -18.07 -8.97
C LYS A 6 3.25 -17.55 -8.51
N ARG A 7 3.05 -17.45 -7.19
CA ARG A 7 1.79 -16.98 -6.61
C ARG A 7 1.75 -15.48 -6.44
N VAL A 8 2.86 -14.87 -6.04
CA VAL A 8 2.90 -13.44 -5.68
C VAL A 8 3.10 -12.56 -6.91
N ALA A 9 3.92 -12.99 -7.88
CA ALA A 9 4.17 -12.21 -9.09
C ALA A 9 2.89 -11.75 -9.83
N PRO A 10 1.85 -12.59 -10.05
CA PRO A 10 0.62 -12.13 -10.70
C PRO A 10 -0.27 -11.26 -9.79
N GLU A 11 -0.12 -11.35 -8.46
CA GLU A 11 -0.94 -10.60 -7.51
C GLU A 11 -0.46 -9.16 -7.32
N ILE A 12 0.85 -8.91 -7.50
CA ILE A 12 1.44 -7.56 -7.38
C ILE A 12 0.71 -6.51 -8.25
N PRO A 13 0.54 -6.71 -9.57
CA PRO A 13 -0.17 -5.73 -10.40
C PRO A 13 -1.65 -5.61 -10.01
N VAL A 14 -2.32 -6.72 -9.67
CA VAL A 14 -3.73 -6.71 -9.23
C VAL A 14 -3.89 -5.88 -7.96
N PHE A 15 -2.95 -6.02 -7.01
CA PHE A 15 -2.88 -5.21 -5.81
C PHE A 15 -2.69 -3.73 -6.16
N SER A 16 -1.71 -3.39 -7.00
CA SER A 16 -1.41 -2.01 -7.39
C SER A 16 -2.64 -1.31 -8.01
N ASP A 17 -3.30 -1.98 -8.95
CA ASP A 17 -4.50 -1.48 -9.62
C ASP A 17 -5.65 -1.28 -8.61
N SER A 18 -5.94 -2.32 -7.81
CA SER A 18 -7.05 -2.29 -6.85
C SER A 18 -6.82 -1.26 -5.75
N PHE A 19 -5.58 -1.10 -5.28
CA PHE A 19 -5.21 -0.13 -4.26
C PHE A 19 -5.33 1.29 -4.79
N SER A 20 -4.81 1.54 -5.99
CA SER A 20 -4.88 2.86 -6.64
C SER A 20 -6.33 3.29 -6.89
N ILE A 21 -7.18 2.36 -7.35
CA ILE A 21 -8.62 2.62 -7.52
C ILE A 21 -9.28 2.90 -6.16
N GLY A 22 -9.00 2.08 -5.15
CA GLY A 22 -9.59 2.21 -3.82
C GLY A 22 -9.24 3.56 -3.16
N ILE A 23 -7.97 3.97 -3.23
CA ILE A 23 -7.52 5.21 -2.59
C ILE A 23 -7.99 6.45 -3.35
N ASP A 24 -8.11 6.38 -4.68
CA ASP A 24 -8.71 7.44 -5.50
C ASP A 24 -10.19 7.67 -5.14
N TYR A 25 -10.95 6.62 -4.82
CA TYR A 25 -12.32 6.79 -4.33
C TYR A 25 -12.39 7.59 -3.02
N TYR A 26 -11.45 7.37 -2.09
CA TYR A 26 -11.37 8.17 -0.86
C TYR A 26 -11.05 9.63 -1.15
N ALA A 27 -10.11 9.90 -2.06
CA ALA A 27 -9.76 11.27 -2.47
C ALA A 27 -10.93 11.99 -3.17
N ARG A 28 -11.64 11.29 -4.07
CA ARG A 28 -12.81 11.84 -4.77
C ARG A 28 -13.99 12.07 -3.83
N ALA A 29 -14.23 11.15 -2.89
CA ALA A 29 -15.25 11.34 -1.86
C ALA A 29 -14.97 12.63 -1.08
N ALA A 30 -13.73 12.85 -0.63
CA ALA A 30 -13.34 14.08 0.05
C ALA A 30 -13.61 15.35 -0.77
N ALA A 31 -13.35 15.31 -2.09
CA ALA A 31 -13.58 16.45 -2.98
C ALA A 31 -15.08 16.76 -3.15
N ILE A 32 -15.90 15.72 -3.39
CA ILE A 32 -17.36 15.88 -3.54
C ILE A 32 -17.98 16.43 -2.24
N LEU A 33 -17.51 15.95 -1.09
CA LEU A 33 -18.05 16.36 0.22
C LEU A 33 -17.84 17.85 0.52
N ASN A 34 -16.83 18.48 -0.08
CA ASN A 34 -16.62 19.92 0.05
C ASN A 34 -17.66 20.74 -0.73
N ASP A 35 -18.24 20.16 -1.80
CA ASP A 35 -19.23 20.82 -2.65
C ASP A 35 -20.68 20.68 -2.12
N PHE A 36 -20.90 19.81 -1.12
CA PHE A 36 -22.22 19.54 -0.53
C PHE A 36 -22.21 19.76 1.00
N PRO A 37 -22.66 20.93 1.49
CA PRO A 37 -22.55 21.31 2.91
C PRO A 37 -23.40 20.48 3.88
N ASP A 38 -24.38 19.70 3.37
CA ASP A 38 -25.27 18.86 4.17
C ASP A 38 -24.72 17.45 4.43
N VAL A 39 -23.52 17.12 3.93
CA VAL A 39 -23.00 15.76 4.09
C VAL A 39 -22.41 15.53 5.47
N ASN A 40 -22.72 14.36 6.02
CA ASN A 40 -22.49 13.94 7.38
C ASN A 40 -20.99 13.96 7.72
N LYS A 41 -20.54 14.97 8.47
CA LYS A 41 -19.14 15.17 8.92
C LYS A 41 -18.53 13.91 9.56
N GLU A 42 -19.37 13.08 10.15
CA GLU A 42 -19.01 11.78 10.70
C GLU A 42 -18.42 10.83 9.64
N GLU A 43 -18.95 10.81 8.42
CA GLU A 43 -18.49 9.97 7.32
C GLU A 43 -17.11 10.37 6.81
N ILE A 44 -16.81 11.68 6.77
CA ILE A 44 -15.48 12.21 6.42
C ILE A 44 -14.47 11.79 7.50
N SER A 45 -14.83 11.97 8.77
CA SER A 45 -13.98 11.59 9.89
C SER A 45 -13.71 10.07 9.91
N ASN A 46 -14.72 9.24 9.65
CA ASN A 46 -14.57 7.80 9.56
C ASN A 46 -13.69 7.39 8.37
N SER A 47 -13.83 8.07 7.24
CA SER A 47 -12.97 7.85 6.06
C SER A 47 -11.51 8.20 6.35
N LEU A 48 -11.25 9.30 7.06
CA LEU A 48 -9.91 9.68 7.51
C LEU A 48 -9.31 8.61 8.44
N ILE A 49 -10.07 8.13 9.42
CA ILE A 49 -9.64 7.06 10.33
C ILE A 49 -9.30 5.78 9.55
N ASN A 50 -10.09 5.41 8.55
CA ASN A 50 -9.83 4.25 7.71
C ASN A 50 -8.53 4.40 6.90
N VAL A 51 -8.31 5.56 6.27
CA VAL A 51 -7.07 5.85 5.52
C VAL A 51 -5.84 5.83 6.46
N GLN A 52 -5.97 6.37 7.67
CA GLN A 52 -4.93 6.29 8.70
C GLN A 52 -4.67 4.84 9.15
N GLY A 53 -5.72 4.04 9.29
CA GLY A 53 -5.65 2.60 9.58
C GLY A 53 -4.89 1.84 8.49
N ILE A 54 -5.17 2.13 7.22
CA ILE A 54 -4.45 1.55 6.08
C ILE A 54 -2.97 1.95 6.13
N LYS A 55 -2.67 3.24 6.30
CA LYS A 55 -1.30 3.74 6.37
C LYS A 55 -0.49 3.10 7.49
N SER A 56 -1.08 3.01 8.69
CA SER A 56 -0.45 2.40 9.86
C SER A 56 -0.22 0.90 9.69
N SER A 57 -1.00 0.23 8.84
CA SER A 57 -0.82 -1.20 8.49
C SER A 57 0.24 -1.42 7.41
N ILE A 58 0.41 -0.49 6.47
CA ILE A 58 1.41 -0.60 5.39
C ILE A 58 2.84 -0.54 5.94
N ILE A 59 3.12 0.32 6.92
CA ILE A 59 4.46 0.51 7.49
C ILE A 59 5.07 -0.80 8.06
N PRO A 60 4.40 -1.52 8.99
CA PRO A 60 4.94 -2.78 9.50
C PRO A 60 4.99 -3.87 8.44
N ALA A 61 4.03 -3.90 7.50
CA ALA A 61 4.07 -4.84 6.38
C ALA A 61 5.32 -4.62 5.50
N LEU A 62 5.63 -3.37 5.16
CA LEU A 62 6.83 -3.00 4.40
C LEU A 62 8.11 -3.46 5.11
N ALA A 63 8.21 -3.19 6.42
CA ALA A 63 9.35 -3.62 7.23
C ALA A 63 9.51 -5.15 7.25
N GLY A 64 8.39 -5.89 7.37
CA GLY A 64 8.40 -7.35 7.33
C GLY A 64 8.88 -7.91 5.97
N ILE A 65 8.42 -7.31 4.87
CA ILE A 65 8.82 -7.73 3.52
C ILE A 65 10.29 -7.38 3.24
N GLN A 66 10.77 -6.22 3.67
CA GLN A 66 12.19 -5.86 3.62
C GLN A 66 13.06 -6.85 4.41
N GLY A 67 12.64 -7.19 5.63
CA GLY A 67 13.35 -8.19 6.44
C GLY A 67 13.40 -9.57 5.79
N LEU A 68 12.29 -10.02 5.17
CA LEU A 68 12.25 -11.26 4.41
C LEU A 68 13.19 -11.20 3.18
N ARG A 69 13.16 -10.09 2.45
CA ARG A 69 14.01 -9.85 1.29
C ARG A 69 15.49 -9.94 1.65
N ASP A 70 15.90 -9.26 2.72
CA ASP A 70 17.29 -9.26 3.17
C ASP A 70 17.72 -10.63 3.69
N THR A 71 16.82 -11.34 4.40
CA THR A 71 17.06 -12.71 4.84
C THR A 71 17.33 -13.63 3.64
N VAL A 72 16.47 -13.58 2.61
CA VAL A 72 16.62 -14.40 1.40
C VAL A 72 17.87 -14.02 0.62
N TYR A 73 18.17 -12.72 0.52
CA TYR A 73 19.38 -12.22 -0.14
C TYR A 73 20.66 -12.71 0.54
N ASN A 74 20.67 -12.79 1.87
CA ASN A 74 21.83 -13.20 2.66
C ASN A 74 22.01 -14.72 2.78
N LEU A 75 21.09 -15.53 2.24
CA LEU A 75 21.27 -16.98 2.23
C LEU A 75 22.54 -17.38 1.46
N PRO A 76 23.32 -18.36 1.98
CA PRO A 76 24.55 -18.81 1.33
C PRO A 76 24.27 -19.44 -0.04
N CYS A 77 25.29 -19.46 -0.89
CA CYS A 77 25.22 -20.16 -2.18
C CYS A 77 25.24 -21.67 -1.96
N ILE A 78 24.17 -22.38 -2.30
CA ILE A 78 24.05 -23.83 -2.09
C ILE A 78 24.15 -24.58 -3.42
N SER A 79 23.18 -24.39 -4.30
CA SER A 79 23.11 -25.04 -5.62
C SER A 79 22.66 -24.05 -6.67
N ARG A 80 22.91 -24.36 -7.95
CA ARG A 80 22.49 -23.51 -9.08
C ARG A 80 20.99 -23.20 -9.02
N ASP A 81 20.16 -24.21 -8.76
CA ASP A 81 18.70 -24.06 -8.74
C ASP A 81 18.22 -23.24 -7.55
N ILE A 82 18.79 -23.45 -6.37
CA ILE A 82 18.49 -22.64 -5.18
C ILE A 82 18.91 -21.18 -5.40
N ASN A 83 20.08 -20.96 -6.02
CA ASN A 83 20.58 -19.62 -6.30
C ASN A 83 19.70 -18.88 -7.33
N LEU A 84 19.19 -19.58 -8.34
CA LEU A 84 18.22 -19.04 -9.29
C LEU A 84 16.89 -18.69 -8.62
N ALA A 85 16.35 -19.61 -7.81
CA ALA A 85 15.10 -19.39 -7.08
C ALA A 85 15.21 -18.23 -6.09
N LYS A 86 16.35 -18.11 -5.40
CA LYS A 86 16.69 -16.98 -4.53
C LYS A 86 16.67 -15.65 -5.29
N LYS A 87 17.38 -15.55 -6.42
CA LYS A 87 17.43 -14.32 -7.23
C LYS A 87 16.03 -13.89 -7.69
N ARG A 88 15.21 -14.84 -8.15
CA ARG A 88 13.82 -14.56 -8.55
C ARG A 88 12.97 -14.10 -7.39
N MET A 89 13.08 -14.74 -6.24
CA MET A 89 12.34 -14.34 -5.04
C MET A 89 12.73 -12.94 -4.58
N VAL A 90 14.02 -12.60 -4.57
CA VAL A 90 14.49 -11.24 -4.25
C VAL A 90 13.89 -10.23 -5.21
N SER A 91 13.90 -10.50 -6.53
CA SER A 91 13.29 -9.61 -7.52
C SER A 91 11.80 -9.35 -7.25
N ILE A 92 11.02 -10.40 -6.99
CA ILE A 92 9.59 -10.25 -6.67
C ILE A 92 9.36 -9.49 -5.37
N LEU A 93 10.22 -9.68 -4.36
CA LEU A 93 10.14 -8.93 -3.12
C LEU A 93 10.50 -7.46 -3.33
N ASP A 94 11.49 -7.16 -4.17
CA ASP A 94 11.84 -5.79 -4.54
C ASP A 94 10.67 -5.10 -5.29
N ASP A 95 9.99 -5.81 -6.19
CA ASP A 95 8.78 -5.32 -6.86
C ASP A 95 7.64 -5.05 -5.87
N LEU A 96 7.40 -5.97 -4.93
CA LEU A 96 6.38 -5.79 -3.89
C LEU A 96 6.70 -4.62 -2.95
N ILE A 97 7.97 -4.45 -2.57
CA ILE A 97 8.44 -3.30 -1.78
C ILE A 97 8.16 -1.99 -2.51
N LYS A 98 8.40 -1.95 -3.83
CA LYS A 98 8.11 -0.78 -4.65
C LYS A 98 6.61 -0.44 -4.62
N GLU A 99 5.74 -1.42 -4.85
CA GLU A 99 4.28 -1.19 -4.85
C GLU A 99 3.75 -0.79 -3.46
N LEU A 100 4.29 -1.35 -2.38
CA LEU A 100 3.92 -0.95 -1.02
C LEU A 100 4.37 0.48 -0.69
N ASN A 101 5.54 0.91 -1.20
CA ASN A 101 5.95 2.32 -1.07
C ASN A 101 5.04 3.25 -1.85
N SER A 102 4.70 2.92 -3.10
CA SER A 102 3.73 3.68 -3.88
C SER A 102 2.37 3.75 -3.18
N SER A 103 1.90 2.65 -2.60
CA SER A 103 0.65 2.60 -1.82
C SER A 103 0.71 3.50 -0.59
N LYS A 104 1.84 3.51 0.14
CA LYS A 104 2.07 4.40 1.28
C LYS A 104 2.02 5.88 0.88
N ASP A 105 2.59 6.22 -0.27
CA ASP A 105 2.63 7.58 -0.78
C ASP A 105 1.22 8.05 -1.17
N LEU A 106 0.48 7.24 -1.95
CA LEU A 106 -0.92 7.51 -2.30
C LEU A 106 -1.81 7.65 -1.07
N THR A 107 -1.63 6.78 -0.08
CA THR A 107 -2.39 6.87 1.18
C THR A 107 -2.10 8.16 1.94
N SER A 108 -0.84 8.60 1.93
CA SER A 108 -0.43 9.85 2.58
C SER A 108 -0.98 11.08 1.85
N GLU A 109 -1.16 11.00 0.53
CA GLU A 109 -1.81 12.05 -0.24
C GLU A 109 -3.32 12.11 0.05
N ALA A 110 -4.00 10.96 0.04
CA ALA A 110 -5.41 10.89 0.37
C ALA A 110 -5.71 11.35 1.82
N GLU A 111 -4.85 11.01 2.78
CA GLU A 111 -4.93 11.48 4.15
C GLU A 111 -4.92 13.02 4.21
N LYS A 112 -3.98 13.68 3.53
CA LYS A 112 -3.90 15.14 3.50
C LYS A 112 -5.14 15.80 2.90
N ILE A 113 -5.70 15.20 1.85
CA ILE A 113 -6.93 15.71 1.22
C ILE A 113 -8.10 15.61 2.20
N LEU A 114 -8.24 14.48 2.88
CA LEU A 114 -9.30 14.25 3.88
C LEU A 114 -9.12 15.15 5.12
N GLU A 115 -7.90 15.32 5.62
CA GLU A 115 -7.60 16.22 6.74
C GLU A 115 -8.02 17.66 6.41
N LYS A 116 -7.73 18.12 5.19
CA LYS A 116 -8.14 19.45 4.73
C LYS A 116 -9.67 19.56 4.70
N ALA A 117 -10.37 18.58 4.15
CA ALA A 117 -11.83 18.57 4.11
C ALA A 117 -12.45 18.59 5.52
N VAL A 118 -11.86 17.88 6.49
CA VAL A 118 -12.30 17.93 7.90
C VAL A 118 -12.09 19.31 8.51
N VAL A 119 -10.96 19.96 8.26
CA VAL A 119 -10.67 21.32 8.77
C VAL A 119 -11.61 22.36 8.16
N ASP A 120 -11.78 22.33 6.84
CA ASP A 120 -12.65 23.28 6.13
C ASP A 120 -14.11 23.13 6.58
N SER A 121 -14.55 21.91 6.94
CA SER A 121 -15.89 21.67 7.51
C SER A 121 -16.11 22.17 8.96
N LYS A 122 -15.06 22.57 9.68
CA LYS A 122 -15.15 23.08 11.07
C LYS A 122 -15.43 24.59 11.15
N ILE A 123 -15.30 25.32 10.04
CA ILE A 123 -15.63 26.74 9.90
C ILE A 123 -17.08 26.88 9.44
#